data_AF-A0A1G9JEL8-F1
#
_entry.id   AF-A0A1G9JEL8-F1
#
_cell.length_a   1.000
_cell.length_b   1.000
_cell.length_c   1.000
_cell.angle_alpha   90.00
_cell.angle_beta   90.00
_cell.angle_gamma   90.00
#
_symmetry.space_group_name_H-M   'P 1'
#
loop_
_entity.id
_entity.type
_entity.pdbx_description
1 polymer ?
#
loop_
_entity_poly.entity_id
_entity_poly.type
_entity_poly.pdbx_seq_one_letter_code
_entity_poly.pdbx_strand_id
1 'polypeptide(L)'
;MTNWQKRLIIGLNFAVLFIFLDVSLLIFVRSVNSHGIYQTAEMKWLTFSVWVLCYSLFWMIQGMVYLIVKYMMLVRKHQKS
;
A
#
# COMPACT_ATOMS: atom_id res chain seq x y z
N MET A 1 9.60 20.00 -5.96
CA MET A 1 9.09 18.71 -6.50
C MET A 1 8.61 18.96 -7.91
N THR A 2 9.22 18.34 -8.90
CA THR A 2 8.93 18.61 -10.31
C THR A 2 7.57 18.03 -10.70
N ASN A 3 6.88 18.61 -11.68
CA ASN A 3 5.56 18.13 -12.13
C ASN A 3 5.58 16.67 -12.58
N TRP A 4 6.74 16.18 -13.03
CA TRP A 4 6.98 14.79 -13.38
C TRP A 4 6.97 13.84 -12.17
N GLN A 5 7.61 14.23 -11.05
CA GLN A 5 7.61 13.42 -9.82
C GLN A 5 6.19 13.24 -9.26
N LYS A 6 5.35 14.28 -9.34
CA LYS A 6 3.95 14.20 -8.91
C LYS A 6 3.17 13.18 -9.75
N ARG A 7 3.34 13.19 -11.08
CA ARG A 7 2.68 12.24 -11.99
C ARG A 7 3.13 10.80 -11.73
N LEU A 8 4.42 10.58 -11.45
CA LEU A 8 4.93 9.26 -11.08
C LEU A 8 4.34 8.73 -9.77
N ILE A 9 4.21 9.57 -8.74
CA ILE A 9 3.62 9.16 -7.46
C ILE A 9 2.14 8.83 -7.62
N ILE A 10 1.40 9.62 -8.40
CA ILE A 10 0.00 9.34 -8.71
C ILE A 10 -0.12 8.00 -9.46
N GLY A 11 0.72 7.78 -10.47
CA GLY A 11 0.75 6.52 -11.22
C GLY A 11 1.10 5.32 -10.35
N LEU A 12 2.10 5.44 -9.47
CA LEU A 12 2.48 4.41 -8.52
C LEU A 12 1.33 4.08 -7.55
N ASN A 13 0.67 5.10 -6.99
CA ASN A 13 -0.47 4.90 -6.10
C ASN A 13 -1.61 4.15 -6.80
N PHE A 14 -1.90 4.50 -8.06
CA PHE A 14 -2.89 3.80 -8.88
C PHE A 14 -2.49 2.35 -9.15
N ALA A 15 -1.23 2.09 -9.49
CA ALA A 15 -0.74 0.73 -9.72
C ALA A 15 -0.83 -0.12 -8.43
N VAL A 16 -0.44 0.44 -7.29
CA VAL A 16 -0.52 -0.25 -5.98
C VAL A 16 -1.97 -0.51 -5.58
N LEU A 17 -2.88 0.44 -5.85
CA LEU A 17 -4.33 0.23 -5.68
C LEU A 17 -4.84 -0.90 -6.58
N PHE A 18 -4.45 -0.92 -7.86
CA PHE A 18 -4.89 -1.94 -8.79
C PHE A 18 -4.44 -3.34 -8.35
N ILE A 19 -3.18 -3.49 -7.93
CA ILE A 19 -2.63 -4.74 -7.37
C ILE A 19 -3.39 -5.14 -6.11
N PHE A 20 -3.70 -4.19 -5.23
CA PHE A 20 -4.46 -4.47 -4.02
C PHE A 20 -5.85 -5.03 -4.34
N LEU A 21 -6.57 -4.42 -5.29
CA LEU A 21 -7.88 -4.89 -5.74
C LEU A 21 -7.80 -6.27 -6.42
N ASP A 22 -6.82 -6.47 -7.29
CA ASP A 22 -6.61 -7.74 -8.01
C ASP A 22 -6.34 -8.89 -7.03
N VAL A 23 -5.42 -8.71 -6.09
CA VAL A 23 -5.12 -9.72 -5.06
C VAL A 23 -6.32 -9.93 -4.14
N SER A 24 -7.06 -8.87 -3.78
CA SER A 24 -8.29 -9.01 -2.99
C SER A 24 -9.32 -9.87 -3.72
N LEU A 25 -9.54 -9.62 -5.01
CA LEU A 25 -10.45 -10.42 -5.84
C LEU A 25 -9.99 -11.88 -5.90
N LEU A 26 -8.69 -12.12 -6.09
CA LEU A 26 -8.11 -13.47 -6.11
C LEU A 26 -8.36 -14.21 -4.79
N ILE A 27 -8.25 -13.55 -3.63
CA ILE A 27 -8.52 -14.16 -2.31
C ILE A 27 -9.97 -14.66 -2.23
N PHE A 28 -10.93 -13.93 -2.79
CA PHE A 28 -12.35 -14.30 -2.73
C PHE A 28 -12.76 -15.31 -3.82
N VAL A 29 -12.23 -15.16 -5.05
CA VAL A 29 -12.51 -16.05 -6.18
C VAL A 29 -11.90 -17.43 -5.97
N ARG A 30 -10.74 -17.52 -5.31
CA ARG A 30 -10.12 -18.82 -5.04
C ARG A 30 -11.01 -19.65 -4.12
N SER A 31 -11.41 -20.84 -4.59
CA SER A 31 -12.24 -21.75 -3.81
C SER A 31 -11.42 -22.78 -3.02
N VAL A 32 -10.18 -23.03 -3.44
CA VAL A 32 -9.33 -24.11 -2.93
C VAL A 32 -7.97 -23.53 -2.58
N ASN A 33 -7.50 -23.82 -1.36
CA ASN A 33 -6.16 -23.43 -0.93
C ASN A 33 -5.09 -24.32 -1.60
N SER A 34 -3.81 -24.00 -1.41
CA SER A 34 -2.70 -24.78 -1.98
C SER A 34 -2.62 -26.23 -1.48
N HIS A 35 -3.41 -26.59 -0.46
CA HIS A 35 -3.47 -27.90 0.16
C HIS A 35 -4.71 -28.71 -0.28
N GLY A 36 -5.50 -28.22 -1.23
CA GLY A 36 -6.69 -28.92 -1.72
C GLY A 36 -7.92 -28.80 -0.80
N ILE A 37 -7.86 -27.98 0.24
CA ILE A 37 -8.97 -27.76 1.18
C ILE A 37 -9.83 -26.60 0.68
N TYR A 38 -11.14 -26.80 0.69
CA TYR A 38 -12.11 -25.74 0.40
C TYR A 38 -11.97 -24.61 1.42
N GLN A 39 -11.73 -23.41 0.92
CA GLN A 39 -11.51 -22.25 1.77
C GLN A 39 -12.84 -21.75 2.33
N THR A 40 -13.06 -21.89 3.64
CA THR A 40 -14.25 -21.35 4.31
C THR A 40 -14.26 -19.83 4.25
N ALA A 41 -15.44 -19.23 4.38
CA ALA A 41 -15.60 -17.78 4.36
C ALA A 41 -14.69 -17.10 5.40
N GLU A 42 -14.59 -17.66 6.61
CA GLU A 42 -13.73 -17.14 7.68
C GLU A 42 -12.24 -17.09 7.30
N MET A 43 -11.72 -18.15 6.66
CA MET A 43 -10.32 -18.18 6.21
C MET A 43 -10.06 -17.13 5.12
N LYS A 44 -11.05 -16.86 4.25
CA LYS A 44 -10.95 -15.79 3.24
C LYS A 44 -10.88 -14.42 3.91
N TRP A 45 -11.75 -14.17 4.89
CA TRP A 45 -11.75 -12.93 5.65
C TRP A 45 -10.46 -12.71 6.44
N LEU A 46 -9.89 -13.76 7.03
CA LEU A 46 -8.61 -13.67 7.74
C LEU A 46 -7.45 -13.36 6.78
N THR A 47 -7.40 -14.04 5.63
CA THR A 47 -6.38 -13.77 4.62
C THR A 47 -6.52 -12.35 4.06
N PHE A 48 -7.75 -11.90 3.85
CA PHE A 48 -8.05 -10.54 3.41
C PHE A 48 -7.65 -9.50 4.46
N SER A 49 -7.90 -9.73 5.75
CA SER A 49 -7.52 -8.78 6.81
C SER A 49 -6.01 -8.63 6.92
N VAL A 50 -5.24 -9.73 6.80
CA VAL A 50 -3.78 -9.69 6.72
C VAL A 50 -3.32 -8.91 5.49
N TRP A 51 -3.96 -9.12 4.34
CA TRP A 51 -3.65 -8.37 3.11
C TRP A 51 -3.92 -6.87 3.25
N VAL A 52 -5.05 -6.48 3.86
CA VAL A 52 -5.40 -5.09 4.17
C VAL A 52 -4.37 -4.46 5.11
N LEU A 53 -3.90 -5.20 6.12
CA LEU A 53 -2.85 -4.73 7.03
C LEU A 53 -1.52 -4.50 6.31
N CYS A 54 -1.13 -5.40 5.39
CA CYS A 54 0.05 -5.18 4.56
C CYS A 54 -0.08 -3.92 3.69
N TYR A 55 -1.25 -3.70 3.08
CA TYR A 55 -1.53 -2.50 2.29
C TYR A 55 -1.47 -1.22 3.13
N SER A 56 -2.05 -1.24 4.33
CA SER A 56 -2.02 -0.08 5.22
C SER A 56 -0.61 0.26 5.70
N LEU A 57 0.24 -0.75 5.97
CA LEU A 57 1.66 -0.54 6.28
C LEU A 57 2.41 0.16 5.14
N PHE A 58 2.13 -0.20 3.89
CA PHE A 58 2.73 0.47 2.73
C PHE A 58 2.36 1.96 2.70
N TRP A 59 1.09 2.30 2.94
CA TRP A 59 0.62 3.68 3.06
C TRP A 59 1.30 4.43 4.22
N MET A 60 1.46 3.78 5.37
CA MET A 60 2.13 4.36 6.53
C MET A 60 3.59 4.68 6.23
N ILE A 61 4.32 3.78 5.55
CA ILE A 61 5.70 4.02 5.13
C ILE A 61 5.78 5.22 4.19
N GLN A 62 4.88 5.30 3.20
CA GLN A 62 4.83 6.43 2.27
C GLN A 62 4.55 7.76 3.00
N GLY A 63 3.65 7.75 3.97
CA GLY A 63 3.38 8.90 4.85
C GLY A 63 4.58 9.30 5.70
N MET A 64 5.27 8.32 6.30
CA MET A 64 6.47 8.55 7.10
C MET A 64 7.61 9.16 6.27
N VAL A 65 7.88 8.64 5.08
CA VAL A 65 8.89 9.22 4.16
C VAL A 65 8.53 10.67 3.81
N TYR A 66 7.26 10.94 3.52
CA TYR A 66 6.80 12.31 3.24
C TYR A 66 7.05 13.26 4.42
N LEU A 67 6.73 12.83 5.64
CA LEU A 67 6.95 13.62 6.86
C LEU A 67 8.44 13.87 7.10
N ILE A 68 9.29 12.85 6.93
CA ILE A 68 10.75 12.98 7.09
C ILE A 68 11.32 13.97 6.07
N VAL A 69 10.94 13.85 4.79
CA VAL A 69 11.40 14.78 3.74
C VAL A 69 10.94 16.21 4.05
N LYS A 70 9.69 16.39 4.48
CA LYS A 70 9.16 17.70 4.86
C LYS A 70 9.91 18.28 6.05
N TYR A 71 10.19 17.48 7.07
CA TYR A 71 10.96 17.87 8.24
C TYR A 71 12.40 18.29 7.86
N MET A 72 13.09 17.50 7.04
CA MET A 72 14.44 17.84 6.57
C MET A 72 14.47 19.15 5.76
N MET A 73 13.43 19.40 4.94
CA MET A 73 13.33 20.67 4.21
C MET A 73 13.11 21.87 5.15
N LEU A 74 12.31 21.71 6.22
CA LEU A 74 12.10 22.75 7.23
C LEU A 74 13.38 23.06 8.00
N VAL A 75 14.10 22.04 8.47
CA VAL A 75 15.38 22.21 9.18
C VAL A 75 16.41 22.94 8.31
N ARG A 76 16.52 22.58 7.03
CA ARG A 76 17.40 23.29 6.08
C ARG A 76 17.01 24.75 5.85
N LYS A 77 15.72 25.09 5.97
CA LYS A 77 15.24 26.47 5.81
C LYS A 77 15.62 27.33 7.02
N HIS A 78 15.54 26.77 8.23
CA HIS A 78 15.99 27.44 9.47
C HIS A 78 17.51 27.64 9.53
N GLN A 79 18.31 26.76 8.92
CA GLN A 79 19.77 26.90 8.85
C GLN A 79 20.25 27.95 7.82
N LYS A 80 19.37 28.46 6.96
CA LYS A 80 19.70 29.45 5.91
C LYS A 80 19.19 30.87 6.22
N SER A 81 18.51 31.06 7.36
CA SER A 81 18.04 32.36 7.86
C SER A 81 18.95 32.86 8.97
#